data_AF-K1TZ93-F1
#
_entry.id   AF-K1TZ93-F1
#
_cell.length_a   1.000
_cell.length_b   1.000
_cell.length_c   1.000
_cell.angle_alpha   90.00
_cell.angle_beta   90.00
_cell.angle_gamma   90.00
#
_symmetry.space_group_name_H-M   'P 1'
#
loop_
_entity.id
_entity.type
_entity.pdbx_description
1 polymer ?
#
loop_
_entity_poly.entity_id
_entity_poly.type
_entity_poly.pdbx_seq_one_letter_code
_entity_poly.pdbx_strand_id
1 'polypeptide(L)'
;MIQDIPKLYTALAEWLACVLFVRLLPQRYNAVKTAGILAAALPLFGLVQWLIGIVPLSLWIPGMIVALVLMYATIWLCCRLNFCDTGFWWALAFTLAEFVASLEWQLYSFGASKMPGSWWIQGLFLLAFYGGGFGVFLRLEQKRLRDKA
;
A
#
# COMPACT_ATOMS: atom_id res chain seq x y z
N MET A 1 1.13 -3.82 26.24
CA MET A 1 2.14 -3.31 25.29
C MET A 1 1.44 -3.07 23.98
N ILE A 2 1.50 -1.86 23.42
CA ILE A 2 1.08 -1.62 22.03
C ILE A 2 2.09 -2.36 21.16
N GLN A 3 1.62 -3.36 20.39
CA GLN A 3 2.47 -4.00 19.41
C GLN A 3 2.52 -3.10 18.17
N ASP A 4 3.73 -2.80 17.71
CA ASP A 4 3.92 -2.08 16.46
C ASP A 4 3.54 -2.95 15.26
N ILE A 5 2.98 -2.31 14.23
CA ILE A 5 2.67 -2.96 12.96
C ILE A 5 3.98 -3.51 12.36
N PRO A 6 4.03 -4.78 11.94
CA PRO A 6 5.18 -5.33 11.23
C PRO A 6 5.49 -4.51 9.99
N LYS A 7 6.73 -4.02 9.87
CA LYS A 7 7.15 -3.13 8.77
C LYS A 7 6.93 -3.75 7.39
N LEU A 8 7.00 -5.08 7.29
CA LEU A 8 6.69 -5.82 6.07
C LEU A 8 5.23 -5.67 5.64
N TYR A 9 4.29 -5.56 6.57
CA TYR A 9 2.87 -5.37 6.26
C TYR A 9 2.63 -3.95 5.75
N THR A 10 3.25 -2.94 6.38
CA THR A 10 3.27 -1.58 5.86
C THR A 10 3.83 -1.52 4.43
N ALA A 11 4.96 -2.19 4.17
CA ALA A 11 5.54 -2.26 2.83
C ALA A 11 4.59 -2.86 1.78
N LEU A 12 3.91 -3.96 2.16
CA LEU A 12 2.91 -4.60 1.31
C LEU A 12 1.70 -3.70 1.06
N ALA A 13 1.28 -2.91 2.06
CA ALA A 13 0.13 -2.01 1.96
C ALA A 13 0.44 -0.86 0.99
N GLU A 14 1.59 -0.23 1.15
CA GLU A 14 2.08 0.84 0.28
C GLU A 14 2.21 0.34 -1.17
N TRP A 15 2.81 -0.83 -1.36
CA TRP A 15 2.96 -1.43 -2.69
C TRP A 15 1.60 -1.78 -3.32
N LEU A 16 0.69 -2.43 -2.58
CA LEU A 16 -0.64 -2.78 -3.10
C LEU A 16 -1.49 -1.57 -3.42
N ALA A 17 -1.40 -0.50 -2.61
CA ALA A 17 -2.01 0.78 -2.93
C ALA A 17 -1.44 1.33 -4.25
N CYS A 18 -0.12 1.34 -4.43
CA CYS A 18 0.49 1.78 -5.69
C CYS A 18 -0.01 0.94 -6.88
N VAL A 19 -0.05 -0.39 -6.75
CA VAL A 19 -0.57 -1.30 -7.81
C VAL A 19 -2.01 -0.97 -8.16
N LEU A 20 -2.85 -0.72 -7.16
CA LEU A 20 -4.26 -0.39 -7.34
C LEU A 20 -4.42 0.91 -8.14
N PHE A 21 -3.78 2.00 -7.69
CA PHE A 21 -3.90 3.30 -8.34
C PHE A 21 -3.30 3.29 -9.74
N VAL A 22 -2.16 2.61 -9.94
CA VAL A 22 -1.56 2.44 -11.27
C VAL A 22 -2.46 1.65 -12.23
N ARG A 23 -3.30 0.74 -11.74
CA ARG A 23 -4.30 0.05 -12.56
C ARG A 23 -5.55 0.89 -12.83
N LEU A 24 -5.91 1.77 -11.91
CA LEU A 24 -7.07 2.64 -12.05
C LEU A 24 -6.79 3.82 -13.01
N LEU A 25 -5.58 4.34 -12.98
CA LEU A 25 -5.16 5.52 -13.72
C LEU A 25 -4.68 5.18 -15.15
N PRO A 26 -4.71 6.15 -16.09
CA PRO A 26 -4.24 5.92 -17.46
C PRO A 26 -2.74 5.60 -17.47
N GLN A 27 -2.41 4.37 -17.85
CA GLN A 27 -1.05 3.87 -17.85
C GLN A 27 -0.21 4.50 -18.96
N ARG A 28 1.05 4.81 -18.66
CA ARG A 28 2.01 5.36 -19.63
C ARG A 28 2.54 4.31 -20.58
N TYR A 29 2.72 3.09 -20.08
CA TYR A 29 3.30 1.95 -20.79
C TYR A 29 2.28 0.81 -20.94
N ASN A 30 2.62 -0.17 -21.79
CA ASN A 30 1.84 -1.41 -21.93
C ASN A 30 1.79 -2.17 -20.59
N ALA A 31 0.70 -2.91 -20.38
CA ALA A 31 0.44 -3.64 -19.13
C ALA A 31 1.62 -4.51 -18.65
N VAL A 32 2.37 -5.12 -19.58
CA VAL A 32 3.55 -5.95 -19.28
C VAL A 32 4.70 -5.10 -18.70
N LYS A 33 4.99 -3.93 -19.28
CA LYS A 33 6.04 -3.04 -18.79
C LYS A 33 5.67 -2.44 -17.44
N THR A 34 4.41 -2.01 -17.29
CA THR A 34 3.88 -1.51 -16.01
C THR A 34 3.95 -2.59 -14.92
N ALA A 35 3.60 -3.83 -15.25
CA ALA A 35 3.75 -4.96 -14.33
C ALA A 35 5.21 -5.22 -13.95
N GLY A 36 6.15 -5.11 -14.90
CA GLY A 36 7.57 -5.22 -14.63
C GLY A 36 8.10 -4.16 -13.68
N ILE A 37 7.68 -2.90 -13.85
CA ILE A 37 8.04 -1.80 -12.94
C ILE A 37 7.47 -2.06 -11.54
N LEU A 38 6.20 -2.46 -11.44
CA LEU A 38 5.57 -2.75 -10.14
C LEU A 38 6.22 -3.96 -9.45
N ALA A 39 6.61 -4.99 -10.21
CA ALA A 39 7.33 -6.14 -9.67
C ALA A 39 8.72 -5.75 -9.15
N ALA A 40 9.42 -4.84 -9.84
CA ALA A 40 10.70 -4.29 -9.38
C ALA A 40 10.55 -3.32 -8.19
N ALA A 41 9.41 -2.64 -8.07
CA ALA A 41 9.13 -1.75 -6.95
C ALA A 41 8.92 -2.52 -5.63
N LEU A 42 8.34 -3.72 -5.66
CA LEU A 42 8.07 -4.55 -4.48
C LEU A 42 9.31 -4.76 -3.58
N PRO A 43 10.46 -5.27 -4.07
CA PRO A 43 11.65 -5.43 -3.24
C PRO A 43 12.19 -4.08 -2.74
N LEU A 44 11.98 -2.98 -3.48
CA LEU A 44 12.41 -1.65 -3.07
C LEU A 44 11.58 -1.13 -1.88
N PHE A 45 10.25 -1.32 -1.91
CA PHE A 45 9.38 -1.04 -0.76
C PHE A 45 9.76 -1.87 0.46
N GLY A 46 9.98 -3.18 0.25
CA GLY A 46 10.44 -4.08 1.31
C GLY A 46 11.78 -3.64 1.92
N LEU A 47 12.74 -3.24 1.09
CA LEU A 47 14.05 -2.78 1.54
C LEU A 47 13.96 -1.48 2.33
N VAL A 48 13.20 -0.49 1.86
CA VAL A 48 13.01 0.78 2.59
C VAL A 48 12.38 0.54 3.95
N GLN A 49 11.29 -0.23 4.03
CA GLN A 49 10.61 -0.52 5.29
C GLN A 49 11.44 -1.40 6.23
N TRP A 50 12.24 -2.31 5.69
CA TRP A 50 13.20 -3.09 6.47
C TRP A 50 14.30 -2.21 7.07
N LEU A 51 14.85 -1.26 6.30
CA LEU A 51 15.80 -0.27 6.82
C LEU A 51 15.18 0.59 7.92
N ILE A 52 13.94 1.05 7.73
CA ILE A 52 13.16 1.80 8.74
C ILE A 52 13.01 1.00 10.04
N GLY A 53 12.91 -0.33 9.95
CA GLY A 53 12.84 -1.22 11.12
C GLY A 53 14.15 -1.39 11.88
N ILE A 54 15.30 -1.09 11.27
CA ILE A 54 16.63 -1.25 11.89
C ILE A 54 17.15 0.06 12.46
N VAL A 55 16.84 1.18 11.81
CA VAL A 55 17.31 2.50 12.23
C VAL A 55 16.67 2.95 13.55
N PRO A 56 17.36 3.79 14.35
CA PRO A 56 16.80 4.36 15.56
C PRO A 56 15.54 5.20 15.26
N LEU A 57 14.64 5.28 16.23
CA LEU A 57 13.34 5.98 16.11
C LEU A 57 13.48 7.45 15.64
N SER A 58 14.61 8.10 15.93
CA SER A 58 14.91 9.46 15.47
C SER A 58 15.00 9.59 13.94
N LEU A 59 15.39 8.52 13.24
CA LEU A 59 15.48 8.47 11.77
C LEU A 59 14.21 7.90 11.11
N TRP A 60 13.17 7.61 11.89
CA TRP A 60 11.91 7.10 11.36
C TRP A 60 11.21 8.08 10.42
N ILE A 61 11.14 9.38 10.78
CA ILE A 61 10.50 10.41 9.96
C ILE A 61 11.21 10.55 8.59
N PRO A 62 12.55 10.71 8.52
CA PRO A 62 13.27 10.66 7.25
C PRO A 62 13.00 9.39 6.44
N GLY A 63 12.95 8.23 7.10
CA GLY A 63 12.65 6.96 6.45
C GLY A 63 11.26 6.92 5.81
N MET A 64 10.23 7.38 6.52
CA MET A 64 8.87 7.48 5.97
C MET A 64 8.79 8.45 4.80
N ILE A 65 9.55 9.57 4.82
CA ILE A 65 9.63 10.49 3.68
C ILE A 65 10.19 9.76 2.44
N VAL A 66 11.20 8.90 2.61
CA VAL A 66 11.73 8.10 1.50
C VAL A 66 10.68 7.13 0.96
N ALA A 67 9.92 6.45 1.82
CA ALA A 67 8.82 5.57 1.41
C ALA A 67 7.74 6.33 0.63
N LEU A 68 7.36 7.51 1.12
CA LEU A 68 6.42 8.42 0.47
C LEU A 68 6.88 8.86 -0.93
N VAL A 69 8.15 9.25 -1.06
CA VAL A 69 8.76 9.61 -2.35
C VAL A 69 8.78 8.41 -3.29
N LEU A 70 9.03 7.20 -2.77
CA LEU A 70 9.00 5.97 -3.55
C LEU A 70 7.58 5.66 -4.09
N MET A 71 6.54 5.83 -3.27
CA MET A 71 5.15 5.73 -3.73
C MET A 71 4.85 6.73 -4.84
N TYR A 72 5.24 7.99 -4.63
CA TYR A 72 5.02 9.05 -5.61
C TYR A 72 5.73 8.73 -6.94
N ALA A 73 7.00 8.35 -6.87
CA ALA A 73 7.79 7.99 -8.05
C ALA A 73 7.19 6.79 -8.79
N THR A 74 6.72 5.77 -8.07
CA THR A 74 6.10 4.58 -8.67
C THR A 74 4.84 4.92 -9.44
N ILE A 75 3.95 5.74 -8.86
CA ILE A 75 2.72 6.19 -9.52
C ILE A 75 3.04 7.10 -10.71
N TRP A 76 3.95 8.06 -10.53
CA TRP A 76 4.33 9.02 -11.56
C TRP A 76 5.01 8.36 -12.77
N LEU A 77 5.87 7.36 -12.54
CA LEU A 77 6.56 6.63 -13.61
C LEU A 77 5.55 5.81 -14.43
N CYS A 78 4.63 5.13 -13.75
CA CYS A 78 3.68 4.21 -14.39
C CYS A 78 2.49 4.91 -15.08
N CYS A 79 2.07 6.10 -14.62
CA CYS A 79 0.85 6.76 -15.09
C CYS A 79 1.14 8.00 -15.97
N ARG A 80 0.24 8.31 -16.90
CA ARG A 80 0.28 9.56 -17.69
C ARG A 80 -0.41 10.69 -16.94
N LEU A 81 0.20 11.15 -15.85
CA LEU A 81 -0.33 12.22 -15.01
C LEU A 81 0.62 13.42 -14.96
N ASN A 82 0.06 14.61 -14.73
CA ASN A 82 0.82 15.79 -14.37
C ASN A 82 1.34 15.67 -12.93
N PHE A 83 2.30 16.52 -12.55
CA PHE A 83 2.84 16.53 -11.17
C PHE A 83 1.74 16.75 -10.12
N CYS A 84 0.87 17.75 -10.31
CA CYS A 84 -0.19 18.05 -9.35
C CYS A 84 -1.21 16.91 -9.23
N ASP A 85 -1.63 16.34 -10.37
CA ASP A 85 -2.59 15.22 -10.39
C ASP A 85 -1.99 13.99 -9.71
N THR A 86 -0.70 13.73 -9.94
CA THR A 86 0.03 12.64 -9.28
C THR A 86 0.02 12.82 -7.78
N GLY A 87 0.27 14.04 -7.28
CA GLY A 87 0.22 14.34 -5.84
C GLY A 87 -1.14 14.06 -5.22
N PHE A 88 -2.23 14.43 -5.90
CA PHE A 88 -3.58 14.13 -5.42
C PHE A 88 -3.84 12.62 -5.28
N TRP A 89 -3.55 11.85 -6.33
CA TRP A 89 -3.78 10.41 -6.32
C TRP A 89 -2.82 9.66 -5.39
N TRP A 90 -1.58 10.13 -5.28
CA TRP A 90 -0.59 9.62 -4.34
C TRP A 90 -1.04 9.80 -2.88
N ALA A 91 -1.56 10.98 -2.52
CA ALA A 91 -2.04 11.22 -1.16
C ALA A 91 -3.22 10.29 -0.81
N LEU A 92 -4.10 10.04 -1.78
CA LEU A 92 -5.21 9.11 -1.63
C LEU A 92 -4.73 7.65 -1.50
N ALA A 93 -3.73 7.26 -2.30
CA ALA A 93 -3.08 5.95 -2.21
C ALA A 93 -2.40 5.73 -0.86
N PHE A 94 -1.65 6.71 -0.37
CA PHE A 94 -1.00 6.65 0.93
C PHE A 94 -2.03 6.55 2.08
N THR A 95 -3.05 7.40 2.05
CA THR A 95 -4.12 7.38 3.06
C THR A 95 -4.82 6.02 3.09
N LEU A 96 -5.10 5.43 1.93
CA LEU A 96 -5.70 4.11 1.83
C LEU A 96 -4.78 3.01 2.36
N ALA A 97 -3.49 3.06 2.05
CA ALA A 97 -2.49 2.10 2.53
C ALA A 97 -2.43 2.09 4.06
N GLU A 98 -2.25 3.27 4.67
CA GLU A 98 -2.17 3.42 6.12
C GLU A 98 -3.49 3.03 6.81
N PHE A 99 -4.63 3.38 6.21
CA PHE A 99 -5.93 3.00 6.75
C PHE A 99 -6.12 1.48 6.77
N VAL A 100 -5.84 0.80 5.65
CA VAL A 100 -5.97 -0.67 5.57
C VAL A 100 -4.98 -1.36 6.51
N ALA A 101 -3.73 -0.88 6.58
CA ALA A 101 -2.73 -1.43 7.49
C ALA A 101 -3.11 -1.26 8.96
N SER A 102 -3.56 -0.07 9.36
CA SER A 102 -4.02 0.20 10.73
C SER A 102 -5.26 -0.61 11.08
N LEU A 103 -6.21 -0.75 10.16
CA LEU A 103 -7.45 -1.48 10.38
C LEU A 103 -7.18 -2.98 10.54
N GLU A 104 -6.37 -3.57 9.66
CA GLU A 104 -5.96 -4.98 9.76
C GLU A 104 -5.30 -5.26 11.10
N TRP A 105 -4.34 -4.42 11.50
CA TRP A 105 -3.60 -4.63 12.73
C TRP A 105 -4.44 -4.45 14.00
N GLN A 106 -5.35 -3.47 14.02
CA GLN A 106 -6.27 -3.27 15.14
C GLN A 106 -7.22 -4.45 15.33
N LEU A 107 -7.79 -4.96 14.23
CA LEU A 107 -8.66 -6.13 14.26
C LEU A 107 -7.89 -7.40 14.65
N TYR A 108 -6.67 -7.56 14.13
CA TYR A 108 -5.80 -8.67 14.50
C TYR A 108 -5.44 -8.62 15.99
N SER A 109 -5.05 -7.46 16.52
CA SER A 109 -4.71 -7.29 17.95
C SER A 109 -5.92 -7.55 18.86
N PHE A 110 -7.11 -7.09 18.46
CA PHE A 110 -8.35 -7.38 19.18
C PHE A 110 -8.68 -8.88 19.15
N GLY A 111 -8.56 -9.54 17.99
CA GLY A 111 -8.84 -10.97 17.83
C GLY A 111 -7.83 -11.88 18.54
N ALA A 112 -6.54 -11.55 18.47
CA ALA A 112 -5.46 -12.29 19.10
C ALA A 112 -5.53 -12.28 20.63
N SER A 113 -6.20 -11.28 21.23
CA SER A 113 -6.46 -11.26 22.67
C SER A 113 -7.44 -12.34 23.14
N LYS A 114 -8.25 -12.92 22.23
CA LYS A 114 -9.27 -13.93 22.53
C LYS A 114 -8.93 -15.35 22.04
N MET A 115 -7.99 -15.50 21.11
CA MET A 115 -7.50 -16.80 20.63
C MET A 115 -5.99 -16.75 20.40
N PRO A 116 -5.20 -17.78 20.81
CA PRO A 116 -3.78 -17.82 20.52
C PRO A 116 -3.57 -17.86 19.00
N GLY A 117 -2.93 -16.81 18.49
CA GLY A 117 -2.84 -16.53 17.05
C GLY A 117 -1.89 -17.46 16.31
N SER A 118 -2.44 -18.38 15.53
CA SER A 118 -1.69 -19.17 14.53
C SER A 118 -1.31 -18.29 13.33
N TRP A 119 -0.11 -18.49 12.78
CA TRP A 119 0.40 -17.78 11.58
C TRP A 119 -0.55 -17.83 10.36
N TRP A 120 -1.37 -18.88 10.25
CA TRP A 120 -2.42 -19.01 9.24
C TRP A 120 -3.56 -17.99 9.39
N ILE A 121 -3.93 -17.61 10.62
CA ILE A 121 -5.00 -16.64 10.90
C ILE A 121 -4.53 -15.23 10.51
N GLN A 122 -3.25 -14.90 10.74
CA GLN A 122 -2.63 -13.68 10.23
C GLN A 122 -2.69 -13.63 8.70
N GLY A 123 -2.27 -14.70 8.02
CA GLY A 123 -2.32 -14.76 6.56
C GLY A 123 -3.73 -14.58 6.00
N LEU A 124 -4.75 -15.13 6.66
CA LEU A 124 -6.15 -15.02 6.25
C LEU A 124 -6.71 -13.61 6.48
N PHE A 125 -6.35 -12.94 7.58
CA PHE A 125 -6.68 -11.53 7.82
C PHE A 125 -6.05 -10.62 6.79
N LEU A 126 -4.75 -10.80 6.51
CA LEU A 126 -4.02 -10.02 5.53
C LEU A 126 -4.66 -10.17 4.14
N LEU A 127 -5.00 -11.40 3.73
CA LEU A 127 -5.65 -11.67 2.45
C LEU A 127 -7.09 -11.10 2.38
N ALA A 128 -7.85 -11.15 3.47
CA ALA A 128 -9.20 -10.61 3.54
C ALA A 128 -9.22 -9.07 3.52
N PHE A 129 -8.34 -8.40 4.26
CA PHE A 129 -8.33 -6.94 4.36
C PHE A 129 -7.58 -6.28 3.22
N TYR A 130 -6.44 -6.83 2.79
CA TYR A 130 -5.73 -6.29 1.64
C TYR A 130 -6.47 -6.69 0.36
N GLY A 131 -6.86 -7.95 0.18
CA GLY A 131 -7.64 -8.37 -0.98
C GLY A 131 -9.04 -7.76 -1.04
N GLY A 132 -9.76 -7.75 0.09
CA GLY A 132 -11.10 -7.20 0.20
C GLY A 132 -11.15 -5.68 0.22
N GLY A 133 -10.29 -5.00 0.99
CA GLY A 133 -10.24 -3.54 1.07
C GLY A 133 -9.85 -2.90 -0.25
N PHE A 134 -8.75 -3.33 -0.85
CA PHE A 134 -8.32 -2.87 -2.17
C PHE A 134 -9.30 -3.32 -3.27
N GLY A 135 -9.89 -4.52 -3.17
CA GLY A 135 -10.87 -5.03 -4.14
C GLY A 135 -12.22 -4.30 -4.12
N VAL A 136 -12.73 -3.95 -2.95
CA VAL A 136 -13.96 -3.15 -2.79
C VAL A 136 -13.73 -1.74 -3.31
N PHE A 137 -12.60 -1.14 -2.98
CA PHE A 137 -12.24 0.19 -3.45
C PHE A 137 -12.15 0.25 -4.99
N LEU A 138 -11.48 -0.73 -5.62
CA LEU A 138 -11.48 -0.87 -7.08
C LEU A 138 -12.88 -0.95 -7.70
N ARG A 139 -13.78 -1.74 -7.10
CA ARG A 139 -15.15 -1.88 -7.62
C ARG A 139 -15.95 -0.58 -7.47
N LEU A 140 -15.78 0.14 -6.37
CA LEU A 140 -16.45 1.41 -6.14
C LEU A 140 -15.98 2.49 -7.11
N GLU A 141 -14.67 2.57 -7.37
CA GLU A 141 -14.11 3.54 -8.30
C GLU A 141 -14.40 3.19 -9.76
N GLN A 142 -14.38 1.91 -10.13
CA GLN A 142 -14.83 1.48 -11.46
C GLN A 142 -16.28 1.85 -11.72
N LYS A 143 -17.16 1.69 -10.73
CA LYS A 143 -18.56 2.15 -10.82
C LYS A 143 -18.63 3.66 -10.99
N ARG A 144 -17.92 4.42 -10.16
CA ARG A 144 -17.92 5.90 -10.22
C ARG A 144 -17.41 6.44 -11.55
N LEU A 145 -16.38 5.81 -12.13
CA LEU A 145 -15.84 6.20 -13.43
C LEU A 145 -16.80 5.81 -14.57
N ARG A 146 -17.49 4.67 -14.46
CA ARG A 146 -18.50 4.22 -15.43
C ARG A 146 -19.74 5.11 -15.41
N ASP A 147 -20.19 5.58 -14.25
CA ASP A 147 -21.39 6.43 -14.12
C ASP A 147 -21.17 7.88 -14.62
N LYS A 148 -19.91 8.27 -14.88
CA LYS A 148 -19.54 9.60 -15.40
C LYS A 148 -19.23 9.62 -16.90
N ALA A 149 -19.20 8.47 -17.56
CA ALA A 149 -18.95 8.32 -18.99
C ALA A 149 -20.28 8.17 -19.75
#